data_AF-A0A938QHS8-F1
#
_entry.id   AF-A0A938QHS8-F1
#
_cell.length_a   1.000
_cell.length_b   1.000
_cell.length_c   1.000
_cell.angle_alpha   90.00
_cell.angle_beta   90.00
_cell.angle_gamma   90.00
#
_symmetry.space_group_name_H-M   'P 1'
#
loop_
_entity.id
_entity.type
_entity.pdbx_description
1 polymer ?
#
loop_
_entity_poly.entity_id
_entity_poly.type
_entity_poly.pdbx_seq_one_letter_code
_entity_poly.pdbx_strand_id
1 'polypeptide(L)'
;MADKSLTLDQFRTLRKDNWWTEPLIVVLVLGAFGIYATWAAFQNAYYYADPYLSPFYSPCVSANCQHVTLPLIGSWWNLSPAFLILWIPGGFRATCYYYRKAYYRSFFQSPPACAVRDAAKGYKGETGFPFILQNIHRYFFYLSIVILAFLWWDFLLAFSFPNAAGGRSFGMGLGTIVLGVNAFLLTLFSLSCNSCRHVCGGYLNQFHKNPGKFKRWTFISRLNEKHMEYAWVSLVWVALSDVYVRLLSAGVISDLRFF
;
A
#
# COMPACT_ATOMS: atom_id res chain seq x y z
N MET A 1 -43.88 -3.89 37.85
CA MET A 1 -42.43 -3.60 37.73
C MET A 1 -42.21 -3.01 36.34
N ALA A 2 -41.84 -1.72 36.25
CA ALA A 2 -41.55 -1.12 34.96
C ALA A 2 -40.28 -1.76 34.38
N ASP A 3 -40.38 -2.26 33.16
CA ASP A 3 -39.23 -2.72 32.37
C ASP A 3 -38.22 -1.56 32.25
N LYS A 4 -37.10 -1.65 32.96
CA LYS A 4 -35.96 -0.73 32.85
C LYS A 4 -35.06 -1.17 31.70
N SER A 5 -35.63 -1.55 30.56
CA SER A 5 -34.88 -1.76 29.34
C SER A 5 -34.33 -0.39 28.91
N LEU A 6 -33.06 -0.15 29.22
CA LEU A 6 -32.33 1.02 28.73
C LEU A 6 -32.31 0.94 27.21
N THR A 7 -33.10 1.77 26.55
CA THR A 7 -33.06 1.89 25.09
C THR A 7 -31.65 2.33 24.70
N LEU A 8 -30.96 1.52 23.90
CA LEU A 8 -29.59 1.79 23.41
C LEU A 8 -29.44 3.17 22.75
N ASP A 9 -30.55 3.79 22.35
CA ASP A 9 -30.61 5.13 21.78
C ASP A 9 -30.20 6.26 22.74
N GLN A 10 -30.24 6.01 24.06
CA GLN A 10 -29.92 7.02 25.09
C GLN A 10 -28.42 7.30 25.23
N PHE A 11 -27.54 6.36 24.86
CA PHE A 11 -26.09 6.50 25.07
C PHE A 11 -25.31 6.46 23.76
N ARG A 12 -24.41 7.43 23.57
CA ARG A 12 -23.51 7.48 22.39
C ARG A 12 -22.45 6.37 22.42
N THR A 13 -22.06 5.93 23.61
CA THR A 13 -21.11 4.84 23.83
C THR A 13 -21.39 4.17 25.18
N LEU A 14 -21.24 2.85 25.25
CA LEU A 14 -21.26 2.07 26.49
C LEU A 14 -19.84 1.77 27.01
N ARG A 15 -18.81 2.12 26.24
CA ARG A 15 -17.39 1.91 26.56
C ARG A 15 -16.89 3.01 27.52
N LYS A 16 -16.13 2.63 28.54
CA LYS A 16 -15.48 3.56 29.51
C LYS A 16 -13.96 3.63 29.35
N ASP A 17 -13.39 2.74 28.56
CA ASP A 17 -11.96 2.68 28.22
C ASP A 17 -11.61 3.65 27.08
N ASN A 18 -10.32 3.76 26.74
CA ASN A 18 -9.81 4.61 25.67
C ASN A 18 -10.05 3.99 24.27
N TRP A 19 -11.31 3.66 23.97
CA TRP A 19 -11.74 3.07 22.70
C TRP A 19 -11.39 3.92 21.47
N TRP A 20 -11.17 5.22 21.66
CA TRP A 20 -10.86 6.19 20.60
C TRP A 20 -9.38 6.17 20.17
N THR A 21 -8.49 5.55 20.94
CA THR A 21 -7.05 5.56 20.65
C THR A 21 -6.70 4.89 19.33
N GLU A 22 -7.24 3.69 19.07
CA GLU A 22 -7.03 2.99 17.79
C GLU A 22 -7.52 3.84 16.60
N PRO A 23 -8.78 4.32 16.56
CA PRO A 23 -9.24 5.24 15.52
C PRO A 23 -8.37 6.49 15.35
N LEU A 24 -7.91 7.11 16.44
CA LEU A 24 -7.07 8.30 16.33
C LEU A 24 -5.73 8.00 15.67
N ILE A 25 -5.05 6.92 16.07
CA ILE A 25 -3.78 6.50 15.47
C ILE A 25 -3.97 6.27 13.96
N VAL A 26 -5.06 5.62 13.58
CA VAL A 26 -5.38 5.38 12.15
C VAL A 26 -5.57 6.69 11.39
N VAL A 27 -6.32 7.65 11.95
CA VAL A 27 -6.52 8.97 11.32
C VAL A 27 -5.19 9.70 11.16
N LEU A 28 -4.36 9.72 12.20
CA LEU A 28 -3.07 10.41 12.17
C LEU A 28 -2.12 9.80 11.14
N VAL A 29 -1.92 8.47 11.16
CA VAL A 29 -0.95 7.82 10.28
C VAL A 29 -1.45 7.80 8.83
N LEU A 30 -2.71 7.42 8.57
CA LEU A 30 -3.24 7.41 7.20
C LEU A 30 -3.42 8.82 6.66
N GLY A 31 -3.81 9.78 7.49
CA GLY A 31 -3.90 11.20 7.13
C GLY A 31 -2.54 11.78 6.77
N ALA A 32 -1.53 11.60 7.62
CA ALA A 32 -0.17 12.04 7.36
C ALA A 32 0.40 11.39 6.09
N PHE A 33 0.21 10.08 5.90
CA PHE A 33 0.61 9.39 4.68
C PHE A 33 -0.11 9.93 3.45
N GLY A 34 -1.43 10.17 3.53
CA GLY A 34 -2.21 10.70 2.41
C GLY A 34 -1.76 12.10 2.00
N ILE A 35 -1.51 12.97 2.98
CA ILE A 35 -0.96 14.32 2.75
C ILE A 35 0.43 14.21 2.11
N TYR A 36 1.31 13.38 2.67
CA TYR A 36 2.66 13.16 2.16
C TYR A 36 2.66 12.63 0.73
N ALA A 37 1.90 11.57 0.45
CA ALA A 37 1.84 10.94 -0.86
C ALA A 37 1.26 11.88 -1.91
N THR A 38 0.27 12.69 -1.54
CA THR A 38 -0.28 13.73 -2.42
C THR A 38 0.78 14.77 -2.73
N TRP A 39 1.41 15.35 -1.70
CA TRP A 39 2.48 16.32 -1.89
C TRP A 39 3.62 15.77 -2.76
N ALA A 40 4.09 14.55 -2.47
CA ALA A 40 5.13 13.88 -3.23
C ALA A 40 4.71 13.72 -4.70
N ALA A 41 3.48 13.29 -4.98
CA ALA A 41 2.96 13.16 -6.33
C ALA A 41 2.98 14.49 -7.10
N PHE A 42 2.58 15.59 -6.46
CA PHE A 42 2.58 16.92 -7.09
C PHE A 42 3.96 17.54 -7.24
N GLN A 43 4.92 17.20 -6.36
CA GLN A 43 6.25 17.80 -6.37
C GLN A 43 7.01 17.56 -7.68
N ASN A 44 6.86 16.37 -8.28
CA ASN A 44 7.51 15.97 -9.53
C ASN A 44 9.03 16.26 -9.58
N ALA A 45 9.70 16.14 -8.44
CA ALA A 45 11.13 16.39 -8.30
C ALA A 45 11.71 15.47 -7.21
N TYR A 46 13.04 15.33 -7.21
CA TYR A 46 13.80 14.58 -6.21
C TYR A 46 13.30 13.14 -6.02
N TYR A 47 12.99 12.44 -7.10
CA TYR A 47 12.48 11.06 -7.05
C TYR A 47 13.47 10.04 -7.61
N TYR A 48 14.63 10.49 -8.11
CA TYR A 48 15.68 9.64 -8.66
C TYR A 48 17.06 10.11 -8.18
N ALA A 49 17.87 9.17 -7.71
CA ALA A 49 19.26 9.37 -7.33
C ALA A 49 20.05 8.12 -7.73
N ASP A 50 20.79 8.16 -8.85
CA ASP A 50 21.41 6.97 -9.47
C ASP A 50 22.15 6.08 -8.43
N PRO A 51 21.78 4.79 -8.26
CA PRO A 51 20.85 4.00 -9.08
C PRO A 51 19.41 3.86 -8.56
N TYR A 52 19.01 4.64 -7.56
CA TYR A 52 17.75 4.48 -6.85
C TYR A 52 16.61 5.30 -7.44
N LEU A 53 15.50 4.62 -7.74
CA LEU A 53 14.22 5.22 -8.11
C LEU A 53 13.24 5.12 -6.94
N SER A 54 12.51 6.21 -6.66
CA SER A 54 11.45 6.20 -5.67
C SER A 54 10.33 5.22 -6.05
N PRO A 55 9.79 4.44 -5.09
CA PRO A 55 8.67 3.55 -5.34
C PRO A 55 7.37 4.27 -5.71
N PHE A 56 7.26 5.59 -5.50
CA PHE A 56 6.07 6.35 -5.89
C PHE A 56 6.04 6.69 -7.38
N TYR A 57 7.20 6.61 -8.04
CA TYR A 57 7.39 6.94 -9.46
C TYR A 57 7.68 5.71 -10.32
N SER A 58 7.70 4.52 -9.71
CA SER A 58 7.96 3.25 -10.39
C SER A 58 6.66 2.51 -10.77
N PRO A 59 6.56 1.96 -11.99
CA PRO A 59 7.47 2.14 -13.10
C PRO A 59 7.33 3.54 -13.70
N CYS A 60 8.44 4.12 -14.15
CA CYS A 60 8.32 5.31 -14.97
C CYS A 60 7.88 4.88 -16.38
N VAL A 61 6.67 5.30 -16.76
CA VAL A 61 6.08 4.99 -18.07
C VAL A 61 6.03 6.17 -19.04
N SER A 62 6.42 7.37 -18.60
CA SER A 62 6.33 8.60 -19.40
C SER A 62 7.70 9.10 -19.85
N ALA A 63 7.77 9.68 -21.04
CA ALA A 63 8.97 10.25 -21.61
C ALA A 63 9.56 11.42 -20.79
N ASN A 64 8.76 12.05 -19.90
CA ASN A 64 9.20 13.17 -19.07
C ASN A 64 9.88 12.76 -17.75
N CYS A 65 10.07 11.46 -17.47
CA CYS A 65 10.79 11.05 -16.27
C CYS A 65 12.30 11.21 -16.40
N GLN A 66 12.96 11.39 -15.26
CA GLN A 66 14.43 11.36 -15.15
C GLN A 66 15.03 9.97 -15.44
N HIS A 67 14.31 8.90 -15.10
CA HIS A 67 14.71 7.52 -15.38
C HIS A 67 13.54 6.79 -16.05
N VAL A 68 13.59 6.64 -17.37
CA VAL A 68 12.51 6.02 -18.14
C VAL A 68 12.65 4.50 -18.11
N THR A 69 11.72 3.83 -17.44
CA THR A 69 11.66 2.36 -17.41
C THR A 69 11.03 1.81 -18.69
N LEU A 70 9.92 2.41 -19.13
CA LEU A 70 9.18 1.96 -20.31
C LEU A 70 8.49 3.14 -21.00
N PRO A 71 8.95 3.61 -22.18
CA PRO A 71 8.41 4.81 -22.83
C PRO A 71 7.04 4.55 -23.51
N LEU A 72 5.99 4.27 -22.74
CA LEU A 72 4.63 4.05 -23.25
C LEU A 72 3.89 5.37 -23.51
N ILE A 73 4.15 6.37 -22.67
CA ILE A 73 3.50 7.68 -22.74
C ILE A 73 4.49 8.69 -23.29
N GLY A 74 4.16 9.27 -24.45
CA GLY A 74 4.99 10.25 -25.13
C GLY A 74 5.08 11.60 -24.38
N SER A 75 5.77 12.55 -25.01
CA SER A 75 6.04 13.90 -24.48
C SER A 75 4.80 14.78 -24.30
N TRP A 76 3.61 14.33 -24.73
CA TRP A 76 2.36 15.06 -24.53
C TRP A 76 1.92 15.06 -23.05
N TRP A 77 2.41 14.12 -22.24
CA TRP A 77 2.13 14.07 -20.81
C TRP A 77 3.07 15.02 -20.05
N ASN A 78 2.51 16.14 -19.60
CA ASN A 78 3.26 17.18 -18.87
C ASN A 78 3.00 17.19 -17.36
N LEU A 79 2.22 16.24 -16.85
CA LEU A 79 1.97 16.09 -15.42
C LEU A 79 3.02 15.16 -14.78
N SER A 80 3.05 15.14 -13.45
CA SER A 80 3.91 14.22 -12.69
C SER A 80 3.68 12.77 -13.13
N PRO A 81 4.75 11.99 -13.40
CA PRO A 81 4.63 10.57 -13.72
C PRO A 81 3.93 9.76 -12.63
N ALA A 82 4.04 10.20 -11.37
CA ALA A 82 3.43 9.55 -10.23
C ALA A 82 1.90 9.41 -10.37
N PHE A 83 1.22 10.36 -11.03
CA PHE A 83 -0.24 10.28 -11.24
C PHE A 83 -0.67 9.09 -12.10
N LEU A 84 0.20 8.62 -12.99
CA LEU A 84 -0.09 7.49 -13.87
C LEU A 84 -0.09 6.17 -13.11
N ILE A 85 0.65 6.09 -12.01
CA ILE A 85 0.89 4.85 -11.29
C ILE A 85 0.24 4.82 -9.91
N LEU A 86 0.32 5.89 -9.11
CA LEU A 86 -0.05 5.88 -7.68
C LEU A 86 -1.50 5.47 -7.40
N TRP A 87 -2.42 5.71 -8.34
CA TRP A 87 -3.81 5.28 -8.20
C TRP A 87 -3.97 3.75 -8.16
N ILE A 88 -3.00 2.99 -8.70
CA ILE A 88 -3.01 1.52 -8.67
C ILE A 88 -2.74 0.99 -7.26
N PRO A 89 -1.57 1.22 -6.63
CA PRO A 89 -1.32 0.76 -5.26
C PRO A 89 -2.21 1.50 -4.25
N GLY A 90 -2.52 2.78 -4.49
CA GLY A 90 -3.47 3.55 -3.68
C GLY A 90 -4.87 2.95 -3.71
N GLY A 91 -5.37 2.62 -4.91
CA GLY A 91 -6.64 1.95 -5.12
C GLY A 91 -6.66 0.54 -4.54
N PHE A 92 -5.56 -0.22 -4.67
CA PHE A 92 -5.44 -1.55 -4.04
C PHE A 92 -5.56 -1.48 -2.53
N ARG A 93 -4.90 -0.50 -1.88
CA ARG A 93 -5.05 -0.26 -0.44
C ARG A 93 -6.46 0.22 -0.11
N ALA A 94 -6.98 1.24 -0.79
CA ALA A 94 -8.29 1.83 -0.50
C ALA A 94 -9.45 0.81 -0.62
N THR A 95 -9.36 -0.10 -1.59
CA THR A 95 -10.35 -1.15 -1.84
C THR A 95 -10.18 -2.40 -1.00
N CYS A 96 -9.06 -2.54 -0.29
CA CYS A 96 -8.81 -3.67 0.59
C CYS A 96 -9.80 -3.68 1.76
N TYR A 97 -10.33 -4.87 2.07
CA TYR A 97 -11.25 -5.08 3.20
C TYR A 97 -10.69 -4.56 4.52
N TYR A 98 -9.38 -4.73 4.76
CA TYR A 98 -8.73 -4.22 5.96
C TYR A 98 -8.75 -2.69 6.03
N TYR A 99 -8.28 -2.00 4.99
CA TYR A 99 -8.28 -0.54 4.95
C TYR A 99 -9.69 0.01 5.01
N ARG A 100 -10.66 -0.64 4.36
CA ARG A 100 -12.08 -0.29 4.47
C ARG A 100 -12.57 -0.27 5.90
N LYS A 101 -12.29 -1.34 6.66
CA LYS A 101 -12.54 -1.35 8.10
C LYS A 101 -11.82 -0.18 8.80
N ALA A 102 -10.54 0.06 8.50
CA ALA A 102 -9.77 1.11 9.14
C ALA A 102 -10.40 2.50 8.92
N TYR A 103 -10.73 2.89 7.68
CA TYR A 103 -11.29 4.21 7.41
C TYR A 103 -12.78 4.36 7.72
N TYR A 104 -13.58 3.28 7.61
CA TYR A 104 -14.98 3.30 8.08
C TYR A 104 -15.05 3.54 9.59
N ARG A 105 -14.22 2.85 10.37
CA ARG A 105 -14.20 3.01 11.83
C ARG A 105 -13.59 4.36 12.25
N SER A 106 -12.56 4.82 11.54
CA SER A 106 -11.75 5.95 12.02
C SER A 106 -12.19 7.30 11.45
N PHE A 107 -12.42 7.38 10.13
CA PHE A 107 -12.84 8.63 9.47
C PHE A 107 -14.36 8.79 9.45
N PHE A 108 -15.10 7.72 9.11
CA PHE A 108 -16.56 7.80 9.03
C PHE A 108 -17.28 7.45 10.33
N GLN A 109 -16.54 6.94 11.32
CA GLN A 109 -17.06 6.59 12.65
C GLN A 109 -18.27 5.64 12.54
N SER A 110 -18.12 4.53 11.81
CA SER A 110 -19.20 3.57 11.51
C SER A 110 -18.86 2.08 11.73
N PRO A 111 -19.23 1.52 12.91
CA PRO A 111 -19.04 2.11 14.23
C PRO A 111 -17.54 2.13 14.59
N PRO A 112 -17.04 3.14 15.32
CA PRO A 112 -15.61 3.23 15.61
C PRO A 112 -15.07 2.10 16.51
N ALA A 113 -15.90 1.56 17.40
CA ALA A 113 -15.60 0.37 18.20
C ALA A 113 -16.86 -0.39 18.61
N CYS A 114 -16.69 -1.62 19.10
CA CYS A 114 -17.81 -2.38 19.67
C CYS A 114 -18.45 -1.58 20.81
N ALA A 115 -19.78 -1.53 20.82
CA ALA A 115 -20.59 -0.76 21.78
C ALA A 115 -20.38 0.77 21.75
N VAL A 116 -19.86 1.29 20.63
CA VAL A 116 -19.84 2.73 20.30
C VAL A 116 -20.73 2.95 19.09
N ARG A 117 -21.68 3.90 19.17
CA ARG A 117 -22.64 4.14 18.11
C ARG A 117 -21.99 4.83 16.91
N ASP A 118 -22.49 4.54 15.72
CA ASP A 118 -22.14 5.25 14.49
C ASP A 118 -22.37 6.77 14.62
N ALA A 119 -21.52 7.56 13.96
CA ALA A 119 -21.77 8.99 13.81
C ALA A 119 -22.89 9.27 12.80
N ALA A 120 -22.99 8.46 11.74
CA ALA A 120 -24.04 8.57 10.74
C ALA A 120 -25.36 7.97 11.24
N LYS A 121 -26.49 8.62 10.92
CA LYS A 121 -27.84 8.14 11.26
C LYS A 121 -28.33 7.00 10.33
N GLY A 122 -27.69 6.81 9.18
CA GLY A 122 -28.08 5.82 8.19
C GLY A 122 -26.88 5.26 7.46
N TYR A 123 -26.94 3.99 7.09
CA TYR A 123 -25.88 3.26 6.41
C TYR A 123 -26.43 2.63 5.13
N LYS A 124 -25.95 3.09 3.98
CA LYS A 124 -26.20 2.44 2.68
C LYS A 124 -25.16 1.39 2.35
N GLY A 125 -24.07 1.33 3.11
CA GLY A 125 -22.94 0.44 2.87
C GLY A 125 -22.40 0.50 1.46
N GLU A 126 -21.97 -0.66 0.96
CA GLU A 126 -21.29 -0.81 -0.34
C GLU A 126 -22.25 -1.04 -1.52
N THR A 127 -23.55 -0.83 -1.31
CA THR A 127 -24.56 -0.97 -2.36
C THR A 127 -24.83 0.33 -3.11
N GLY A 128 -24.25 1.45 -2.65
CA GLY A 128 -24.42 2.78 -3.25
C GLY A 128 -23.11 3.46 -3.61
N PHE A 129 -23.18 4.44 -4.52
CA PHE A 129 -22.06 5.32 -4.85
C PHE A 129 -21.70 6.21 -3.64
N PRO A 130 -20.40 6.42 -3.33
CA PRO A 130 -19.20 5.94 -4.02
C PRO A 130 -18.69 4.56 -3.56
N PHE A 131 -19.24 3.98 -2.49
CA PHE A 131 -18.71 2.76 -1.85
C PHE A 131 -18.88 1.48 -2.67
N ILE A 132 -19.71 1.48 -3.71
CA ILE A 132 -19.80 0.35 -4.65
C ILE A 132 -18.49 0.08 -5.39
N LEU A 133 -17.67 1.12 -5.61
CA LEU A 133 -16.36 0.99 -6.26
C LEU A 133 -15.40 0.13 -5.42
N GLN A 134 -15.66 -0.04 -4.12
CA GLN A 134 -14.82 -0.84 -3.25
C GLN A 134 -14.80 -2.33 -3.64
N ASN A 135 -15.77 -2.80 -4.42
CA ASN A 135 -15.85 -4.17 -4.94
C ASN A 135 -14.81 -4.48 -6.04
N ILE A 136 -14.15 -3.47 -6.61
CA ILE A 136 -13.17 -3.66 -7.69
C ILE A 136 -11.76 -4.08 -7.19
N HIS A 137 -11.61 -4.36 -5.89
CA HIS A 137 -10.34 -4.76 -5.27
C HIS A 137 -9.61 -5.88 -6.02
N ARG A 138 -10.37 -6.85 -6.56
CA ARG A 138 -9.81 -7.97 -7.33
C ARG A 138 -9.04 -7.48 -8.57
N TYR A 139 -9.48 -6.42 -9.23
CA TYR A 139 -8.80 -5.89 -10.42
C TYR A 139 -7.55 -5.11 -10.03
N PHE A 140 -7.62 -4.31 -8.96
CA PHE A 140 -6.46 -3.62 -8.41
C PHE A 140 -5.36 -4.58 -7.95
N PHE A 141 -5.71 -5.77 -7.46
CA PHE A 141 -4.73 -6.81 -7.13
C PHE A 141 -3.88 -7.20 -8.35
N TYR A 142 -4.50 -7.46 -9.50
CA TYR A 142 -3.75 -7.83 -10.71
C TYR A 142 -2.88 -6.68 -11.22
N LEU A 143 -3.40 -5.45 -11.22
CA LEU A 143 -2.61 -4.27 -11.59
C LEU A 143 -1.43 -4.06 -10.64
N SER A 144 -1.64 -4.26 -9.34
CA SER A 144 -0.58 -4.09 -8.32
C SER A 144 0.52 -5.14 -8.41
N ILE A 145 0.21 -6.36 -8.87
CA ILE A 145 1.24 -7.37 -9.15
C ILE A 145 2.20 -6.89 -10.24
N VAL A 146 1.69 -6.20 -11.26
CA VAL A 146 2.54 -5.64 -12.33
C VAL A 146 3.47 -4.57 -11.75
N ILE A 147 2.94 -3.64 -10.96
CA ILE A 147 3.76 -2.61 -10.29
C ILE A 147 4.80 -3.26 -9.37
N LEU A 148 4.42 -4.29 -8.61
CA LEU A 148 5.32 -5.02 -7.73
C LEU A 148 6.47 -5.70 -8.49
N ALA A 149 6.22 -6.21 -9.70
CA ALA A 149 7.28 -6.76 -10.55
C ALA A 149 8.30 -5.69 -10.96
N PHE A 150 7.85 -4.47 -11.27
CA PHE A 150 8.73 -3.34 -11.54
C PHE A 150 9.52 -2.88 -10.30
N LEU A 151 8.92 -2.92 -9.12
CA LEU A 151 9.67 -2.62 -7.88
C LEU A 151 10.79 -3.63 -7.61
N TRP A 152 10.57 -4.91 -7.93
CA TRP A 152 11.64 -5.91 -7.90
C TRP A 152 12.69 -5.68 -8.98
N TRP A 153 12.28 -5.25 -10.17
CA TRP A 153 13.21 -4.86 -11.24
C TRP A 153 14.09 -3.68 -10.83
N ASP A 154 13.52 -2.64 -10.24
CA ASP A 154 14.27 -1.47 -9.74
C ASP A 154 15.23 -1.85 -8.61
N PHE A 155 14.84 -2.79 -7.75
CA PHE A 155 15.77 -3.36 -6.77
C PHE A 155 16.96 -4.07 -7.43
N LEU A 156 16.77 -4.79 -8.53
CA LEU A 156 17.88 -5.40 -9.27
C LEU A 156 18.77 -4.34 -9.94
N LEU A 157 18.18 -3.27 -10.48
CA LEU A 157 18.93 -2.14 -11.03
C LEU A 157 19.71 -1.36 -9.96
N ALA A 158 19.21 -1.35 -8.72
CA ALA A 158 19.85 -0.71 -7.57
C ALA A 158 21.19 -1.35 -7.17
N PHE A 159 21.61 -2.46 -7.81
CA PHE A 159 22.95 -3.02 -7.69
C PHE A 159 23.94 -2.51 -8.73
N SER A 160 23.48 -1.75 -9.73
CA SER A 160 24.32 -1.30 -10.82
C SER A 160 24.76 0.13 -10.54
N PHE A 161 26.02 0.36 -10.15
CA PHE A 161 26.53 1.70 -9.82
C PHE A 161 27.42 2.25 -10.93
N PRO A 162 27.47 3.57 -11.14
CA PRO A 162 28.43 4.18 -12.08
C PRO A 162 29.87 3.97 -11.59
N ASN A 163 30.75 3.54 -12.49
CA ASN A 163 32.17 3.31 -12.20
C ASN A 163 33.05 4.44 -12.77
N ALA A 164 34.28 4.57 -12.27
CA ALA A 164 35.22 5.61 -12.69
C ALA A 164 35.67 5.48 -14.16
N ALA A 165 35.50 4.30 -14.77
CA ALA A 165 35.83 4.03 -16.17
C ALA A 165 34.67 4.37 -17.14
N GLY A 166 33.57 4.97 -16.65
CA GLY A 166 32.41 5.37 -17.46
C GLY A 166 31.40 4.25 -17.76
N GLY A 167 31.57 3.06 -17.17
CA GLY A 167 30.62 1.96 -17.20
C GLY A 167 29.80 1.82 -15.91
N ARG A 168 29.09 0.69 -15.76
CA ARG A 168 28.42 0.32 -14.50
C ARG A 168 29.06 -0.91 -13.89
N SER A 169 29.25 -0.94 -12.58
CA SER A 169 29.76 -2.08 -11.82
C SER A 169 28.70 -2.59 -10.84
N PHE A 170 28.81 -3.86 -10.47
CA PHE A 170 28.00 -4.40 -9.38
C PHE A 170 28.46 -3.77 -8.06
N GLY A 171 27.52 -3.25 -7.29
CA GLY A 171 27.75 -2.66 -5.99
C GLY A 171 26.50 -2.74 -5.13
N MET A 172 26.64 -2.41 -3.85
CA MET A 172 25.52 -2.39 -2.92
C MET A 172 25.66 -1.18 -1.99
N GLY A 173 24.58 -0.41 -1.88
CA GLY A 173 24.48 0.67 -0.91
C GLY A 173 23.30 0.45 0.04
N LEU A 174 23.19 1.32 1.03
CA LEU A 174 22.04 1.33 1.94
C LEU A 174 20.73 1.50 1.17
N GLY A 175 20.71 2.30 0.10
CA GLY A 175 19.52 2.44 -0.75
C GLY A 175 19.08 1.13 -1.41
N THR A 176 20.03 0.25 -1.75
CA THR A 176 19.73 -1.07 -2.33
C THR A 176 18.99 -1.94 -1.32
N ILE A 177 19.40 -1.90 -0.04
CA ILE A 177 18.71 -2.60 1.06
C ILE A 177 17.33 -1.99 1.29
N VAL A 178 17.23 -0.67 1.34
CA VAL A 178 15.94 0.04 1.56
C VAL A 178 14.92 -0.35 0.50
N LEU A 179 15.29 -0.33 -0.79
CA LEU A 179 14.41 -0.73 -1.89
C LEU A 179 14.10 -2.23 -1.89
N GLY A 180 15.05 -3.08 -1.53
CA GLY A 180 14.82 -4.53 -1.42
C GLY A 180 13.83 -4.88 -0.31
N VAL A 181 13.98 -4.28 0.87
CA VAL A 181 13.03 -4.43 1.99
C VAL A 181 11.66 -3.89 1.58
N ASN A 182 11.60 -2.79 0.84
CA ASN A 182 10.34 -2.25 0.33
C ASN A 182 9.62 -3.24 -0.61
N ALA A 183 10.30 -3.75 -1.63
CA ALA A 183 9.73 -4.72 -2.56
C ALA A 183 9.28 -6.00 -1.84
N PHE A 184 10.06 -6.47 -0.86
CA PHE A 184 9.72 -7.63 -0.03
C PHE A 184 8.47 -7.39 0.82
N LEU A 185 8.39 -6.28 1.56
CA LEU A 185 7.23 -5.96 2.40
C LEU A 185 5.95 -5.78 1.58
N LEU A 186 6.05 -5.15 0.40
CA LEU A 186 4.91 -5.01 -0.52
C LEU A 186 4.49 -6.36 -1.12
N THR A 187 5.43 -7.28 -1.31
CA THR A 187 5.16 -8.66 -1.71
C THR A 187 4.41 -9.40 -0.60
N LEU A 188 4.86 -9.31 0.65
CA LEU A 188 4.16 -9.91 1.79
C LEU A 188 2.74 -9.34 1.93
N PHE A 189 2.56 -8.03 1.78
CA PHE A 189 1.23 -7.40 1.79
C PHE A 189 0.33 -7.92 0.66
N SER A 190 0.86 -8.06 -0.55
CA SER A 190 0.10 -8.53 -1.72
C SER A 190 -0.27 -10.01 -1.61
N LEU A 191 0.68 -10.85 -1.22
CA LEU A 191 0.48 -12.30 -1.10
C LEU A 191 -0.40 -12.68 0.10
N SER A 192 -0.40 -11.89 1.17
CA SER A 192 -1.29 -12.11 2.32
C SER A 192 -2.75 -11.70 2.08
N CYS A 193 -3.09 -11.14 0.91
CA CYS A 193 -4.44 -10.68 0.61
C CYS A 193 -5.43 -11.84 0.39
N ASN A 194 -6.71 -11.62 0.74
CA ASN A 194 -7.79 -12.58 0.44
C ASN A 194 -7.97 -12.82 -1.08
N SER A 195 -7.69 -11.83 -1.93
CA SER A 195 -7.67 -12.02 -3.39
C SER A 195 -6.60 -13.02 -3.82
N CYS A 196 -5.40 -12.98 -3.23
CA CYS A 196 -4.36 -13.97 -3.48
C CYS A 196 -4.79 -15.36 -3.01
N ARG A 197 -5.35 -15.46 -1.81
CA ARG A 197 -5.93 -16.71 -1.26
C ARG A 197 -6.97 -17.32 -2.21
N HIS A 198 -7.87 -16.49 -2.74
CA HIS A 198 -8.88 -16.90 -3.70
C HIS A 198 -8.25 -17.37 -5.03
N VAL A 199 -7.22 -16.70 -5.54
CA VAL A 199 -6.52 -17.14 -6.76
C VAL A 199 -5.78 -18.47 -6.55
N CYS A 200 -5.14 -18.67 -5.39
CA CYS A 200 -4.35 -19.87 -5.12
C CYS A 200 -5.19 -21.12 -4.80
N GLY A 201 -6.37 -20.96 -4.20
CA GLY A 201 -7.22 -22.07 -3.75
C GLY A 201 -8.67 -22.04 -4.22
N GLY A 202 -9.10 -21.02 -4.95
CA GLY A 202 -10.45 -20.91 -5.50
C GLY A 202 -10.76 -21.93 -6.59
N TYR A 203 -12.03 -21.99 -6.98
CA TYR A 203 -12.56 -22.92 -7.98
C TYR A 203 -12.39 -24.41 -7.62
N LEU A 204 -12.21 -24.74 -6.34
CA LEU A 204 -12.17 -26.10 -5.84
C LEU A 204 -13.37 -26.35 -4.92
N ASN A 205 -14.21 -27.33 -5.30
CA ASN A 205 -15.27 -27.84 -4.42
C ASN A 205 -14.74 -28.95 -3.48
N GLN A 206 -13.55 -29.52 -3.76
CA GLN A 206 -12.92 -30.59 -2.98
C GLN A 206 -11.40 -30.41 -2.94
N PHE A 207 -10.83 -30.14 -1.77
CA PHE A 207 -9.38 -29.97 -1.59
C PHE A 207 -8.60 -31.29 -1.65
N HIS A 208 -9.25 -32.42 -1.35
CA HIS A 208 -8.63 -33.75 -1.32
C HIS A 208 -8.03 -34.17 -2.69
N LYS A 209 -8.70 -33.82 -3.79
CA LYS A 209 -8.25 -34.15 -5.16
C LYS A 209 -7.10 -33.27 -5.67
N ASN A 210 -6.76 -32.19 -4.95
CA ASN A 210 -5.78 -31.20 -5.38
C ASN A 210 -4.87 -30.77 -4.20
N PRO A 211 -4.05 -31.69 -3.65
CA PRO A 211 -3.24 -31.43 -2.46
C PRO A 211 -2.24 -30.28 -2.63
N GLY A 212 -1.70 -30.07 -3.84
CA GLY A 212 -0.79 -28.95 -4.13
C GLY A 212 -1.45 -27.57 -4.00
N LYS A 213 -2.69 -27.43 -4.53
CA LYS A 213 -3.47 -26.19 -4.36
C LYS A 213 -3.87 -25.98 -2.89
N PHE A 214 -4.25 -27.05 -2.19
CA PHE A 214 -4.54 -26.98 -0.76
C PHE A 214 -3.33 -26.52 0.07
N LYS A 215 -2.13 -27.04 -0.22
CA LYS A 215 -0.88 -26.58 0.43
C LYS A 215 -0.62 -25.09 0.22
N ARG A 216 -0.72 -24.60 -1.02
CA ARG A 216 -0.57 -23.16 -1.33
C ARG A 216 -1.62 -22.32 -0.63
N TRP A 217 -2.89 -22.71 -0.71
CA TRP A 217 -3.98 -22.01 -0.02
C TRP A 217 -3.77 -21.98 1.50
N THR A 218 -3.30 -23.08 2.10
CA THR A 218 -3.01 -23.15 3.54
C THR A 218 -1.87 -22.21 3.92
N PHE A 219 -0.79 -22.18 3.13
CA PHE A 219 0.32 -21.26 3.35
C PHE A 219 -0.13 -19.79 3.26
N ILE A 220 -0.86 -19.42 2.20
CA ILE A 220 -1.39 -18.07 2.04
C ILE A 220 -2.40 -17.73 3.16
N SER A 221 -3.18 -18.70 3.64
CA SER A 221 -4.11 -18.49 4.76
C SER A 221 -3.36 -18.11 6.04
N ARG A 222 -2.20 -18.72 6.31
CA ARG A 222 -1.34 -18.35 7.45
C ARG A 222 -0.79 -16.93 7.30
N LEU A 223 -0.37 -16.54 6.09
CA LEU A 223 0.05 -15.16 5.83
C LEU A 223 -1.12 -14.16 6.00
N ASN A 224 -2.33 -14.56 5.61
CA ASN A 224 -3.52 -13.72 5.67
C ASN A 224 -3.92 -13.34 7.11
N GLU A 225 -3.65 -14.20 8.10
CA GLU A 225 -3.86 -13.88 9.52
C GLU A 225 -3.09 -12.64 9.97
N LYS A 226 -1.93 -12.38 9.35
CA LYS A 226 -1.07 -11.22 9.60
C LYS A 226 -1.19 -10.12 8.55
N HIS A 227 -2.18 -10.17 7.66
CA HIS A 227 -2.34 -9.21 6.57
C HIS A 227 -2.39 -7.76 7.06
N MET A 228 -3.05 -7.50 8.19
CA MET A 228 -3.08 -6.18 8.82
C MET A 228 -1.68 -5.67 9.18
N GLU A 229 -0.84 -6.51 9.77
CA GLU A 229 0.52 -6.15 10.17
C GLU A 229 1.36 -5.80 8.93
N TYR A 230 1.30 -6.64 7.90
CA TYR A 230 1.98 -6.37 6.63
C TYR A 230 1.48 -5.10 5.95
N ALA A 231 0.19 -4.77 6.07
CA ALA A 231 -0.39 -3.55 5.52
C ALA A 231 0.23 -2.28 6.14
N TRP A 232 0.44 -2.26 7.46
CA TRP A 232 1.04 -1.12 8.16
C TRP A 232 2.54 -1.03 7.93
N VAL A 233 3.26 -2.14 8.12
CA VAL A 233 4.72 -2.14 7.97
C VAL A 233 5.11 -1.73 6.54
N SER A 234 4.39 -2.23 5.53
CA SER A 234 4.61 -1.82 4.14
C SER A 234 4.15 -0.39 3.83
N LEU A 235 3.18 0.19 4.57
CA LEU A 235 2.78 1.60 4.42
C LEU A 235 3.88 2.54 4.90
N VAL A 236 4.38 2.28 6.10
CA VAL A 236 5.43 3.09 6.72
C VAL A 236 6.72 2.95 5.91
N TRP A 237 7.08 1.72 5.54
CA TRP A 237 8.33 1.49 4.84
C TRP A 237 8.36 2.08 3.42
N VAL A 238 7.24 2.04 2.68
CA VAL A 238 7.20 2.67 1.34
C VAL A 238 7.35 4.19 1.43
N ALA A 239 6.77 4.83 2.44
CA ALA A 239 6.98 6.25 2.69
C ALA A 239 8.44 6.54 3.05
N LEU A 240 9.04 5.75 3.95
CA LEU A 240 10.45 5.89 4.30
C LEU A 240 11.38 5.69 3.10
N SER A 241 11.06 4.75 2.20
CA SER A 241 11.84 4.51 0.99
C SER A 241 11.78 5.70 0.04
N ASP A 242 10.59 6.31 -0.14
CA ASP A 242 10.46 7.55 -0.93
C ASP A 242 11.23 8.71 -0.28
N VAL A 243 11.09 8.92 1.03
CA VAL A 243 11.84 9.95 1.77
C VAL A 243 13.35 9.73 1.63
N TYR A 244 13.83 8.50 1.75
CA TYR A 244 15.25 8.17 1.63
C TYR A 244 15.81 8.57 0.26
N VAL A 245 15.17 8.12 -0.82
CA VAL A 245 15.58 8.47 -2.19
C VAL A 245 15.49 9.98 -2.41
N ARG A 246 14.47 10.63 -1.84
CA ARG A 246 14.28 12.09 -1.94
C ARG A 246 15.39 12.87 -1.27
N LEU A 247 15.77 12.49 -0.05
CA LEU A 247 16.86 13.14 0.67
C LEU A 247 18.21 12.91 -0.03
N LEU A 248 18.43 11.72 -0.62
CA LEU A 248 19.60 11.45 -1.45
C LEU A 248 19.63 12.33 -2.70
N SER A 249 18.51 12.40 -3.43
CA SER A 249 18.39 13.19 -4.66
C SER A 249 18.54 14.68 -4.40
N ALA A 250 18.09 15.15 -3.24
CA ALA A 250 18.26 16.53 -2.79
C ALA A 250 19.67 16.84 -2.24
N GLY A 251 20.55 15.84 -2.10
CA GLY A 251 21.89 16.01 -1.54
C GLY A 251 21.93 16.30 -0.04
N VAL A 252 20.82 16.06 0.69
CA VAL A 252 20.74 16.26 2.15
C VAL A 252 21.46 15.15 2.90
N ILE A 253 21.41 13.93 2.37
CA ILE A 253 22.13 12.76 2.90
C ILE A 253 23.00 12.17 1.79
N SER A 254 24.02 11.40 2.19
CA SER A 254 24.86 10.61 1.27
C SER A 254 24.57 9.13 1.45
N ASP A 255 24.60 8.38 0.35
CA ASP A 255 24.36 6.93 0.39
C ASP A 255 25.56 6.21 0.99
N LEU A 256 25.30 5.34 1.98
CA LEU A 256 26.33 4.50 2.57
C LEU A 256 26.61 3.32 1.62
N ARG A 257 27.75 3.36 0.93
CA ARG A 257 28.20 2.30 0.01
C ARG A 257 28.98 1.22 0.76
N PHE A 258 28.64 -0.03 0.49
CA PHE A 258 29.34 -1.19 1.05
C PHE A 258 30.47 -1.67 0.13
N PHE A 259 30.21 -1.75 -1.18
CA PHE A 259 31.17 -2.11 -2.23
C PHE A 259 30.62 -1.74 -3.61
#